data_AF-A0AAU0R611-F1
#
_entry.id   AF-A0AAU0R611-F1
#
_cell.length_a   1.000
_cell.length_b   1.000
_cell.length_c   1.000
_cell.angle_alpha   90.00
_cell.angle_beta   90.00
_cell.angle_gamma   90.00
#
_symmetry.space_group_name_H-M   'P 1'
#
loop_
_entity.id
_entity.type
_entity.pdbx_description
1 polymer ?
#
loop_
_entity_poly.entity_id
_entity_poly.type
_entity_poly.pdbx_seq_one_letter_code
_entity_poly.pdbx_strand_id
1 'polypeptide(L)'
;MDLHTDESQGTNKFYNYIGDLFALFSGGGVFVSDEIDGNFHPALLKHLISLFQDPKINTTNAQIIFTSHDVNIMAPEFMRRDQFYFTEKTIQDSTRLYSLGDLKGIRNNVDFARQYLAGFYGALPQLNKYIE
;
A
#
# COMPACT_ATOMS: atom_id res chain seq x y z
N MET A 1 -30.84 7.01 9.28
CA MET A 1 -29.73 6.89 8.32
C MET A 1 -28.97 5.65 8.75
N ASP A 2 -29.11 4.57 8.00
CA ASP A 2 -28.45 3.31 8.30
C ASP A 2 -27.18 3.26 7.45
N LEU A 3 -26.03 3.29 8.14
CA LEU A 3 -24.71 3.35 7.50
C LEU A 3 -24.52 2.18 6.51
N HIS A 4 -25.07 1.01 6.82
CA HIS A 4 -24.88 -0.18 5.99
C HIS A 4 -25.73 -0.17 4.71
N THR A 5 -26.83 0.56 4.69
CA THR A 5 -27.73 0.62 3.52
C THR A 5 -27.57 1.90 2.71
N ASP A 6 -27.13 3.00 3.34
CA ASP A 6 -27.14 4.33 2.72
C ASP A 6 -25.75 4.74 2.18
N GLU A 7 -24.69 4.02 2.53
CA GLU A 7 -23.30 4.33 2.15
C GLU A 7 -22.66 3.30 1.21
N SER A 8 -21.66 3.74 0.44
CA SER A 8 -20.89 2.86 -0.45
C SER A 8 -20.16 1.76 0.35
N GLN A 9 -19.84 0.64 -0.31
CA GLN A 9 -19.03 -0.42 0.31
C GLN A 9 -17.66 0.09 0.79
N GLY A 10 -17.08 1.08 0.10
CA GLY A 10 -15.84 1.73 0.51
C GLY A 10 -15.99 2.54 1.78
N THR A 11 -17.06 3.32 1.90
CA THR A 11 -17.36 4.06 3.13
C THR A 11 -17.56 3.10 4.30
N ASN A 12 -18.33 2.02 4.11
CA ASN A 12 -18.57 1.02 5.16
C ASN A 12 -17.28 0.31 5.61
N LYS A 13 -16.37 -0.03 4.69
CA LYS A 13 -15.03 -0.54 5.05
C LYS A 13 -14.23 0.49 5.85
N PHE A 14 -14.24 1.76 5.45
CA PHE A 14 -13.51 2.82 6.16
C PHE A 14 -14.00 2.98 7.60
N TYR A 15 -15.32 3.00 7.81
CA TYR A 15 -15.91 3.14 9.14
C TYR A 15 -15.52 2.00 10.08
N ASN A 16 -15.41 0.77 9.57
CA ASN A 16 -14.90 -0.34 10.35
C ASN A 16 -13.43 -0.13 10.76
N TYR A 17 -12.60 0.43 9.87
CA TYR A 17 -11.20 0.71 10.18
C TYR A 17 -11.00 1.88 11.15
N ILE A 18 -11.87 2.90 11.15
CA ILE A 18 -11.71 4.09 12.00
C ILE A 18 -11.61 3.71 13.49
N GLY A 19 -12.42 2.75 13.96
CA GLY A 19 -12.38 2.31 15.35
C GLY A 19 -11.02 1.73 15.74
N ASP A 20 -10.52 0.80 14.93
CA ASP A 20 -9.22 0.15 15.13
C ASP A 20 -8.07 1.16 15.02
N LEU A 21 -8.12 2.04 14.01
CA LEU A 21 -7.13 3.10 13.80
C LEU A 21 -7.08 4.06 14.99
N PHE A 22 -8.22 4.43 15.56
CA PHE A 22 -8.25 5.33 16.72
C PHE A 22 -7.58 4.70 17.95
N ALA A 23 -7.90 3.43 18.22
CA ALA A 23 -7.26 2.67 19.30
C ALA A 23 -5.75 2.55 19.06
N LEU A 24 -5.35 2.28 17.81
CA LEU A 24 -3.96 2.16 17.40
C LEU A 24 -3.18 3.48 17.57
N PHE A 25 -3.72 4.62 17.14
CA PHE A 25 -3.04 5.91 17.32
C PHE A 25 -2.92 6.30 18.79
N SER A 26 -3.83 5.83 19.65
CA SER A 26 -3.79 6.11 21.09
C SER A 26 -2.87 5.16 21.88
N GLY A 27 -2.74 3.91 21.44
CA GLY A 27 -2.00 2.85 22.15
C GLY A 27 -0.69 2.41 21.51
N GLY A 28 -0.42 2.81 20.27
CA GLY A 28 0.62 2.23 19.43
C GLY A 28 0.24 0.83 18.91
N GLY A 29 1.12 0.24 18.09
CA GLY A 29 0.94 -1.11 17.55
C GLY A 29 1.15 -1.17 16.04
N VAL A 30 0.67 -2.26 15.42
CA VAL A 30 0.76 -2.49 13.97
C VAL A 30 -0.63 -2.81 13.43
N PHE A 31 -1.10 -2.04 12.45
CA PHE A 31 -2.28 -2.33 11.67
C PHE A 31 -1.89 -3.05 10.38
N VAL A 32 -2.47 -4.23 10.14
CA VAL A 32 -2.19 -5.04 8.95
C VAL A 32 -3.47 -5.17 8.14
N SER A 33 -3.44 -4.80 6.86
CA SER A 33 -4.59 -4.91 5.96
C SER A 33 -4.19 -5.51 4.62
N ASP A 34 -4.94 -6.51 4.17
CA ASP A 34 -4.85 -6.99 2.80
C ASP A 34 -5.74 -6.13 1.89
N GLU A 35 -5.31 -5.92 0.64
CA GLU A 35 -5.99 -5.16 -0.42
C GLU A 35 -6.69 -3.89 0.08
N ILE A 36 -5.93 -3.02 0.75
CA ILE A 36 -6.50 -1.86 1.43
C ILE A 36 -7.19 -0.91 0.44
N ASP A 37 -6.73 -0.88 -0.81
CA ASP A 37 -7.28 -0.10 -1.92
C ASP A 37 -8.58 -0.68 -2.50
N GLY A 38 -8.94 -1.92 -2.18
CA GLY A 38 -10.03 -2.66 -2.83
C GLY A 38 -11.41 -1.99 -2.79
N ASN A 39 -11.61 -0.93 -1.98
CA ASN A 39 -12.78 -0.05 -2.05
C ASN A 39 -12.47 1.43 -1.74
N PHE A 40 -11.19 1.83 -1.68
CA PHE A 40 -10.84 3.22 -1.39
C PHE A 40 -10.51 4.00 -2.66
N HIS A 41 -10.98 5.24 -2.71
CA HIS A 41 -10.42 6.20 -3.64
C HIS A 41 -8.93 6.41 -3.29
N PRO A 42 -8.00 6.46 -4.27
CA PRO A 42 -6.56 6.65 -4.02
C PRO A 42 -6.22 7.80 -3.08
N ALA A 43 -6.99 8.89 -3.14
CA ALA A 43 -6.84 10.04 -2.24
C ALA A 43 -7.08 9.70 -0.76
N LEU A 44 -8.02 8.80 -0.45
CA LEU A 44 -8.29 8.36 0.91
C LEU A 44 -7.16 7.50 1.46
N LEU A 45 -6.63 6.59 0.64
CA LEU A 45 -5.47 5.78 1.03
C LEU A 45 -4.24 6.67 1.27
N LYS A 46 -4.01 7.67 0.40
CA LYS A 46 -2.95 8.66 0.60
C LYS A 46 -3.12 9.43 1.91
N HIS A 47 -4.35 9.86 2.21
CA HIS A 47 -4.64 10.54 3.45
C HIS A 47 -4.39 9.64 4.67
N LEU A 48 -4.87 8.39 4.65
CA LEU A 48 -4.65 7.43 5.72
C LEU A 48 -3.17 7.24 6.04
N ILE A 49 -2.34 6.97 5.03
CA ILE A 49 -0.90 6.80 5.21
C ILE A 49 -0.24 8.08 5.74
N SER A 50 -0.70 9.27 5.31
CA SER A 50 -0.19 10.54 5.83
C SER A 50 -0.42 10.71 7.34
N LEU A 51 -1.50 10.14 7.90
CA LEU A 51 -1.74 10.12 9.35
C LEU A 51 -0.68 9.32 10.09
N PHE A 52 -0.23 8.19 9.53
CA PHE A 52 0.86 7.38 10.08
C PHE A 52 2.22 8.08 10.00
N GLN A 53 2.42 8.97 9.03
CA GLN A 53 3.67 9.70 8.82
C GLN A 53 3.74 11.02 9.61
N ASP A 54 2.62 11.57 10.06
CA ASP A 54 2.60 12.84 10.80
C ASP A 54 2.93 12.63 12.29
N PRO A 55 4.07 13.13 12.80
CA PRO A 55 4.45 12.95 14.20
C PRO A 55 3.55 13.72 15.18
N LYS A 56 2.74 14.66 14.72
CA LYS A 56 1.74 15.36 15.56
C LYS A 56 0.49 14.50 15.78
N ILE A 57 0.20 13.60 14.85
CA ILE A 57 -0.96 12.69 14.92
C ILE A 57 -0.50 11.34 15.47
N ASN A 58 0.51 10.73 14.85
CA ASN A 58 1.09 9.46 15.25
C ASN A 58 2.13 9.64 16.38
N THR A 59 1.65 10.02 17.57
CA THR A 59 2.50 10.23 18.75
C THR A 59 2.98 8.93 19.40
N THR A 60 2.40 7.80 19.02
CA THR A 60 2.66 6.47 19.60
C THR A 60 3.55 5.59 18.71
N ASN A 61 4.00 6.10 17.56
CA ASN A 61 4.75 5.33 16.55
C ASN A 61 3.99 4.07 16.09
N ALA A 62 2.67 4.18 15.95
CA ALA A 62 1.86 3.16 15.29
C ALA A 62 2.37 2.91 13.86
N GLN A 63 2.27 1.66 13.40
CA GLN A 63 2.71 1.25 12.07
C GLN A 63 1.55 0.70 11.26
N ILE A 64 1.66 0.82 9.94
CA ILE A 64 0.74 0.20 8.99
C ILE A 64 1.52 -0.68 8.01
N ILE A 65 1.02 -1.89 7.79
CA ILE A 65 1.51 -2.82 6.76
C ILE A 65 0.32 -3.19 5.90
N PHE A 66 0.41 -2.99 4.59
CA PHE A 66 -0.70 -3.29 3.70
C PHE A 66 -0.23 -3.75 2.32
N THR A 67 -1.12 -4.46 1.63
CA THR A 67 -0.99 -4.76 0.20
C THR A 67 -1.93 -3.85 -0.60
N SER A 68 -1.52 -3.53 -1.82
CA SER A 68 -2.31 -2.69 -2.72
C SER A 68 -1.93 -2.97 -4.17
N HIS A 69 -2.92 -2.84 -5.06
CA HIS A 69 -2.72 -2.85 -6.52
C HIS A 69 -2.61 -1.44 -7.11
N ASP A 70 -2.93 -0.41 -6.33
CA ASP A 70 -2.89 0.99 -6.76
C ASP A 70 -1.46 1.51 -6.88
N VAL A 71 -0.97 1.63 -8.11
CA VAL A 71 0.35 2.21 -8.38
C VAL A 71 0.42 3.72 -8.12
N ASN A 72 -0.71 4.42 -7.93
CA ASN A 72 -0.73 5.88 -7.71
C ASN A 72 -0.14 6.31 -6.37
N ILE A 73 0.03 5.39 -5.42
CA ILE A 73 0.72 5.64 -4.15
C ILE A 73 2.24 5.45 -4.26
N MET A 74 2.74 4.91 -5.38
CA MET A 74 4.17 4.69 -5.61
C MET A 74 4.89 5.96 -6.07
N ALA A 75 5.09 6.89 -5.14
CA ALA A 75 5.71 8.18 -5.42
C ALA A 75 6.82 8.53 -4.40
N PRO A 76 8.00 9.00 -4.84
CA PRO A 76 9.11 9.32 -3.95
C PRO A 76 8.82 10.47 -2.97
N GLU A 77 7.92 11.38 -3.34
CA GLU A 77 7.44 12.47 -2.48
C GLU A 77 6.51 11.98 -1.35
N PHE A 78 5.99 10.76 -1.48
CA PHE A 78 4.97 10.22 -0.59
C PHE A 78 5.52 9.14 0.35
N MET A 79 6.32 8.21 -0.16
CA MET A 79 6.98 7.19 0.66
C MET A 79 8.40 6.97 0.16
N ARG A 80 9.28 6.61 1.08
CA ARG A 80 10.67 6.28 0.75
C ARG A 80 10.73 4.92 0.05
N ARG A 81 11.79 4.71 -0.73
CA ARG A 81 12.01 3.44 -1.44
C ARG A 81 12.04 2.20 -0.53
N ASP A 82 12.52 2.32 0.70
CA ASP A 82 12.57 1.22 1.69
C ASP A 82 11.19 0.84 2.25
N GLN A 83 10.14 1.60 1.92
CA GLN A 83 8.76 1.36 2.34
C GLN A 83 7.92 0.65 1.26
N PHE A 84 8.47 0.50 0.04
CA PHE A 84 7.83 -0.28 -1.03
C PHE A 84 8.44 -1.68 -1.10
N TYR A 85 7.58 -2.68 -1.11
CA TYR A 85 7.94 -4.09 -1.25
C TYR A 85 7.19 -4.71 -2.42
N PHE A 86 7.87 -5.60 -3.12
CA PHE A 86 7.33 -6.33 -4.26
C PHE A 86 7.35 -7.81 -4.00
N THR A 87 6.34 -8.51 -4.50
CA THR A 87 6.29 -9.97 -4.52
C THR A 87 6.35 -10.46 -5.96
N GLU A 88 7.23 -11.43 -6.22
CA GLU A 88 7.42 -12.01 -7.54
C GLU A 88 7.47 -13.53 -7.44
N LYS A 89 6.79 -14.21 -8.37
CA LYS A 89 6.88 -15.67 -8.49
C LYS A 89 8.21 -16.05 -9.14
N THR A 90 8.96 -16.92 -8.49
CA THR A 90 10.23 -17.46 -9.02
C THR A 90 9.98 -18.62 -9.99
N ILE A 91 11.03 -19.02 -10.70
CA ILE A 91 11.02 -20.19 -11.60
C ILE A 91 10.75 -21.51 -10.84
N GLN A 92 11.02 -21.55 -9.53
CA GLN A 92 10.81 -22.72 -8.67
C GLN A 92 9.42 -22.72 -8.00
N ASP A 93 8.47 -21.96 -8.55
CA ASP A 93 7.12 -21.77 -7.98
C ASP A 93 7.09 -21.21 -6.54
N SER A 94 8.20 -20.63 -6.07
CA SER A 94 8.26 -19.93 -4.77
C SER A 94 7.99 -18.43 -4.94
N THR A 95 7.70 -17.73 -3.84
CA THR A 95 7.56 -16.26 -3.84
C THR A 95 8.83 -15.61 -3.33
N ARG A 96 9.32 -14.60 -4.07
CA ARG A 96 10.39 -13.71 -3.63
C ARG A 96 9.79 -12.38 -3.19
N LEU A 97 10.09 -11.95 -1.97
CA LEU A 97 9.78 -10.63 -1.43
C LEU A 97 11.05 -9.79 -1.38
N TYR A 98 11.00 -8.54 -1.85
CA TYR A 98 12.15 -7.62 -1.82
C TYR A 98 11.69 -6.17 -1.79
N SER A 99 12.50 -5.29 -1.20
CA SER A 99 12.21 -3.85 -1.16
C SER A 99 12.71 -3.16 -2.44
N LEU A 100 12.06 -2.06 -2.83
CA LEU A 100 12.64 -1.12 -3.80
C LEU A 100 13.99 -0.57 -3.32
N GLY A 101 14.19 -0.48 -2.01
CA GLY A 101 15.46 -0.09 -1.39
C GLY A 101 16.64 -1.03 -1.66
N ASP A 102 16.36 -2.31 -1.95
CA ASP A 102 17.36 -3.33 -2.21
C ASP A 102 17.89 -3.28 -3.66
N LEU A 103 17.15 -2.61 -4.56
CA LEU A 103 17.50 -2.52 -5.97
C LEU A 103 18.64 -1.51 -6.20
N LYS A 104 19.72 -1.98 -6.83
CA LYS A 104 20.87 -1.14 -7.19
C LYS A 104 20.54 -0.27 -8.40
N GLY A 105 21.01 0.97 -8.38
CA GLY A 105 20.86 1.91 -9.50
C GLY A 105 19.56 2.72 -9.53
N ILE A 106 18.63 2.48 -8.58
CA ILE A 106 17.41 3.27 -8.45
C ILE A 106 17.70 4.55 -7.66
N ARG A 107 17.60 5.71 -8.32
CA ARG A 107 17.74 7.03 -7.68
C ARG A 107 16.47 7.35 -6.87
N ASN A 108 16.63 8.10 -5.78
CA ASN A 108 15.53 8.41 -4.87
C ASN A 108 14.46 9.37 -5.43
N ASN A 109 14.72 10.02 -6.57
CA ASN A 109 13.87 11.07 -7.15
C ASN A 109 13.25 10.68 -8.50
N VAL A 110 13.22 9.39 -8.81
CA VAL A 110 12.58 8.89 -10.03
C VAL A 110 11.13 8.58 -9.78
N ASP A 111 10.33 8.63 -10.83
CA ASP A 111 8.94 8.19 -10.81
C ASP A 111 8.89 6.67 -10.58
N PHE A 112 8.61 6.26 -9.34
CA PHE A 112 8.60 4.86 -8.95
C PHE A 112 7.49 4.08 -9.67
N ALA A 113 6.28 4.65 -9.75
CA ALA A 113 5.14 4.05 -10.45
C ALA A 113 5.48 3.79 -11.92
N ARG A 114 6.02 4.79 -12.63
CA ARG A 114 6.37 4.65 -14.05
C ARG A 114 7.43 3.58 -14.29
N GLN A 115 8.46 3.52 -13.44
CA GLN A 115 9.51 2.49 -13.59
C GLN A 115 8.99 1.09 -13.26
N TYR A 116 8.12 0.96 -12.27
CA TYR A 116 7.45 -0.30 -11.96
C TYR A 116 6.62 -0.79 -13.15
N LEU A 117 5.76 0.06 -13.71
CA LEU A 117 4.93 -0.27 -14.89
C LEU A 117 5.76 -0.57 -16.14
N ALA A 118 6.95 0.03 -16.27
CA ALA A 118 7.89 -0.29 -17.35
C ALA A 118 8.68 -1.59 -17.12
N GLY A 119 8.50 -2.26 -15.97
CA GLY A 119 9.11 -3.55 -15.64
C GLY A 119 10.50 -3.49 -15.05
N PHE A 120 11.04 -2.30 -14.73
CA PHE A 120 12.39 -2.16 -14.18
C PHE A 120 12.56 -2.85 -12.82
N TYR A 121 11.47 -3.03 -12.08
CA TYR A 121 11.50 -3.58 -10.73
C TYR A 121 11.10 -5.05 -10.68
N GLY A 122 10.72 -5.68 -11.80
CA GLY A 122 10.09 -7.01 -11.81
C GLY A 122 8.69 -6.99 -11.20
N ALA A 123 8.22 -8.13 -10.71
CA ALA A 123 6.93 -8.29 -10.00
C ALA A 123 5.67 -7.89 -10.80
N LEU A 124 5.80 -7.68 -12.11
CA LEU A 124 4.64 -7.53 -13.00
C LEU A 124 4.03 -8.90 -13.32
N PRO A 125 2.70 -8.99 -13.48
CA PRO A 125 2.05 -10.23 -13.84
C PRO A 125 2.52 -10.72 -15.21
N GLN A 126 2.93 -11.98 -15.28
CA GLN A 126 3.23 -12.64 -16.56
C GLN A 126 1.93 -13.10 -17.22
N LEU A 127 1.42 -12.26 -18.10
CA LEU A 127 0.27 -12.58 -18.95
C LEU A 127 0.74 -13.45 -20.12
N ASN A 128 1.19 -14.68 -19.86
CA ASN A 128 1.34 -15.64 -20.95
C ASN A 128 -0.05 -15.87 -21.56
N LYS A 129 -0.12 -15.96 -22.90
CA LYS A 129 -1.38 -16.17 -23.63
C LYS A 129 -2.02 -17.46 -23.13
N TYR A 130 -3.03 -17.36 -22.27
CA TYR A 130 -3.93 -18.47 -21.90
C TYR A 130 -4.86 -18.87 -23.07
N ILE A 131 -4.40 -18.68 -24.31
CA ILE A 131 -5.08 -19.06 -25.54
C ILE A 131 -4.09 -19.93 -26.31
N GLU A 132 -4.08 -21.22 -25.96
CA GLU A 132 -3.73 -22.33 -26.84
C GLU A 132 -4.93 -23.27 -26.93
#